data_AF-A0A6A0AHD8-F1
#
_entry.id   AF-A0A6A0AHD8-F1
#
_cell.length_a   1.000
_cell.length_b   1.000
_cell.length_c   1.000
_cell.angle_alpha   90.00
_cell.angle_beta   90.00
_cell.angle_gamma   90.00
#
_symmetry.space_group_name_H-M   'P 1'
#
loop_
_entity.id
_entity.type
_entity.pdbx_description
1 polymer ?
#
loop_
_entity_poly.entity_id
_entity_poly.type
_entity_poly.pdbx_seq_one_letter_code
_entity_poly.pdbx_strand_id
1 'polypeptide(L)'
;MGDAGEDWLHAEELNLTPLEDDCKLLGSVLDDTLKSEVGARIYAKLAKIRGQAHAASLLERNGDSVGAGQVQERMRQELMAMPLEEALPIVRAFGHYLNLSSIAELQHRLRRNRTDARKSSKSCDEAFGRLIAEGISPDKLYEAVTTQVVEVVLTAHPTQVNRRTLQYKHTRIAALLQQNDRPDLVKEERDNLLEDIAREVTALWQTDELRRQKPSPVDEARGGLNIVEQSLWNAVPAFMRKQSAALKRHTGRDLPLNATPFRFASWMGGDRDGNPNVTAKVTSHVVCLARWMAADMYLREVDALRFELSMSSCSPE
;
A
#
# COMPACT_ATOMS: atom_id res chain seq x y z
N MET A 1 -42.02 1.60 -29.46
CA MET A 1 -41.34 0.35 -29.08
C MET A 1 -39.91 0.46 -29.56
N GLY A 2 -38.89 0.75 -28.78
CA GLY A 2 -38.72 0.95 -27.35
C GLY A 2 -37.21 1.16 -27.25
N ASP A 3 -36.82 2.40 -27.04
CA ASP A 3 -35.44 2.87 -27.07
C ASP A 3 -34.67 2.27 -25.89
N ALA A 4 -33.70 1.41 -26.18
CA ALA A 4 -32.86 0.73 -25.21
C ALA A 4 -31.42 0.87 -25.68
N GLY A 5 -30.89 2.08 -25.54
CA GLY A 5 -29.59 2.40 -26.14
C GLY A 5 -28.89 3.62 -25.58
N GLU A 6 -29.16 4.05 -24.35
CA GLU A 6 -28.43 5.18 -23.73
C GLU A 6 -28.55 5.12 -22.20
N ASP A 7 -27.74 4.30 -21.53
CA ASP A 7 -27.65 4.36 -20.06
C ASP A 7 -26.33 3.78 -19.48
N TRP A 8 -25.20 4.04 -20.14
CA TRP A 8 -23.86 3.58 -19.68
C TRP A 8 -22.89 4.69 -19.27
N LEU A 9 -23.38 5.92 -19.05
CA LEU A 9 -22.52 7.07 -18.72
C LEU A 9 -22.95 7.86 -17.47
N HIS A 10 -23.56 7.21 -16.49
CA HIS A 10 -23.55 7.75 -15.12
C HIS A 10 -22.23 7.35 -14.43
N ALA A 11 -21.16 8.08 -14.76
CA ALA A 11 -20.03 8.20 -13.86
C ALA A 11 -20.56 8.87 -12.58
N GLU A 12 -20.91 8.07 -11.57
CA GLU A 12 -21.18 8.56 -10.20
C GLU A 12 -20.05 9.54 -9.83
N GLU A 13 -20.41 10.79 -9.53
CA GLU A 13 -19.48 11.84 -9.13
C GLU A 13 -18.55 11.27 -8.04
N LEU A 14 -17.25 11.20 -8.34
CA LEU A 14 -16.24 10.76 -7.41
C LEU A 14 -16.28 11.69 -6.19
N ASN A 15 -16.85 11.23 -5.07
CA ASN A 15 -16.83 11.98 -3.83
C ASN A 15 -15.40 11.97 -3.25
N LEU A 16 -14.62 12.99 -3.64
CA LEU A 16 -13.23 13.16 -3.23
C LEU A 16 -13.10 13.84 -1.86
N THR A 17 -14.19 14.29 -1.23
CA THR A 17 -14.15 15.00 0.05
C THR A 17 -13.36 14.26 1.13
N PRO A 18 -13.56 12.94 1.36
CA PRO A 18 -12.79 12.23 2.38
C PRO A 18 -11.29 12.12 2.05
N LEU A 19 -10.91 12.16 0.77
CA LEU A 19 -9.50 12.19 0.36
C LEU A 19 -8.90 13.57 0.64
N GLU A 20 -9.63 14.63 0.28
CA GLU A 20 -9.20 16.00 0.54
C GLU A 20 -9.01 16.27 2.03
N ASP A 21 -9.90 15.76 2.87
CA ASP A 21 -9.82 15.92 4.33
C ASP A 21 -8.61 15.20 4.93
N ASP A 22 -8.32 13.97 4.51
CA ASP A 22 -7.11 13.25 4.93
C ASP A 22 -5.83 13.98 4.46
N CYS A 23 -5.80 14.46 3.22
CA CYS A 23 -4.68 15.23 2.69
C CYS A 23 -4.48 16.55 3.46
N LYS A 24 -5.57 17.25 3.79
CA LYS A 24 -5.53 18.47 4.61
C LYS A 24 -5.02 18.18 6.02
N LEU A 25 -5.52 17.12 6.66
CA LEU A 25 -5.10 16.70 8.00
C LEU A 25 -3.60 16.35 8.04
N LEU A 26 -3.15 15.45 7.16
CA LEU A 26 -1.74 15.07 7.14
C LEU A 26 -0.83 16.24 6.73
N GLY A 27 -1.31 17.08 5.80
CA GLY A 27 -0.62 18.29 5.37
C GLY A 27 -0.46 19.31 6.49
N SER A 28 -1.51 19.56 7.29
CA SER A 28 -1.47 20.50 8.41
C SER A 28 -0.55 20.01 9.54
N VAL A 29 -0.63 18.73 9.88
CA VAL A 29 0.24 18.11 10.88
C VAL A 29 1.71 18.18 10.46
N LEU A 30 2.00 17.91 9.17
CA LEU A 30 3.36 18.07 8.65
C LEU A 30 3.79 19.55 8.65
N ASP A 31 2.90 20.48 8.27
CA ASP A 31 3.18 21.91 8.31
C ASP A 31 3.57 22.37 9.73
N ASP A 32 2.87 21.92 10.77
CA ASP A 32 3.17 22.28 12.16
C ASP A 32 4.46 21.62 12.68
N THR A 33 4.72 20.39 12.25
CA THR A 33 6.01 19.71 12.48
C THR A 33 7.16 20.50 11.84
N LEU A 34 7.01 20.94 10.60
CA LEU A 34 8.07 21.66 9.89
C LEU A 34 8.33 23.05 10.48
N LYS A 35 7.28 23.79 10.87
CA LYS A 35 7.44 25.10 11.51
C LYS A 35 8.29 25.02 12.79
N SER A 36 8.09 23.96 13.58
CA SER A 36 8.85 23.75 14.82
C SER A 36 10.27 23.25 14.56
N GLU A 37 10.45 22.33 13.61
CA GLU A 37 11.72 21.61 13.42
C GLU A 37 12.71 22.27 12.45
N VAL A 38 12.25 22.90 11.35
CA VAL A 38 13.15 23.54 10.36
C VAL A 38 13.33 25.04 10.59
N GLY A 39 12.53 25.63 11.49
CA GLY A 39 12.51 27.05 11.79
C GLY A 39 11.84 27.91 10.71
N ALA A 40 11.47 29.14 11.13
CA ALA A 40 10.63 30.04 10.33
C ALA A 40 11.23 30.41 8.96
N ARG A 41 12.56 30.56 8.86
CA ARG A 41 13.24 30.96 7.62
C ARG A 41 13.10 29.90 6.52
N ILE A 42 13.37 28.63 6.85
CA ILE A 42 13.30 27.53 5.89
C ILE A 42 11.84 27.23 5.55
N TYR A 43 10.96 27.25 6.56
CA TYR A 43 9.53 27.07 6.35
C TYR A 43 8.94 28.12 5.40
N ALA A 44 9.32 29.40 5.56
CA ALA A 44 8.85 30.46 4.66
C ALA A 44 9.28 30.22 3.20
N LYS A 45 10.51 29.72 2.97
CA LYS A 45 10.98 29.36 1.63
C LYS A 45 10.19 28.18 1.06
N LEU A 46 9.97 27.13 1.84
CA LEU A 46 9.15 25.98 1.46
C LEU A 46 7.73 26.42 1.07
N ALA A 47 7.07 27.21 1.92
CA ALA A 47 5.72 27.70 1.68
C ALA A 47 5.65 28.56 0.41
N LYS A 48 6.66 29.40 0.16
CA LYS A 48 6.77 30.21 -1.06
C LYS A 48 6.90 29.34 -2.31
N ILE A 49 7.79 28.35 -2.30
CA ILE A 49 7.99 27.42 -3.43
C ILE A 49 6.71 26.62 -3.69
N ARG A 50 6.06 26.10 -2.64
CA ARG A 50 4.78 25.37 -2.74
C ARG A 50 3.69 26.26 -3.33
N GLY A 51 3.61 27.52 -2.91
CA GLY A 51 2.67 28.51 -3.44
C GLY A 51 2.92 28.83 -4.92
N GLN A 52 4.19 28.99 -5.33
CA GLN A 52 4.56 29.19 -6.74
C GLN A 52 4.19 27.97 -7.60
N ALA A 53 4.50 26.76 -7.14
CA ALA A 53 4.15 25.53 -7.85
C ALA A 53 2.62 25.38 -8.02
N HIS A 54 1.85 25.66 -6.96
CA HIS A 54 0.40 25.64 -7.05
C HIS A 54 -0.13 26.71 -8.01
N ALA A 55 0.36 27.95 -7.92
CA ALA A 55 -0.06 29.04 -8.80
C ALA A 55 0.23 28.71 -10.27
N ALA A 56 1.42 28.19 -10.58
CA ALA A 56 1.77 27.75 -11.92
C ALA A 56 0.82 26.66 -12.43
N SER A 57 0.54 25.64 -11.62
CA SER A 57 -0.39 24.57 -12.00
C SER A 57 -1.82 25.07 -12.22
N LEU A 58 -2.28 26.03 -11.43
CA LEU A 58 -3.61 26.64 -11.59
C LEU A 58 -3.69 27.46 -12.88
N LEU A 59 -2.66 28.24 -13.20
CA LEU A 59 -2.59 29.03 -14.44
C LEU A 59 -2.58 28.11 -15.68
N GLU A 60 -1.82 27.02 -15.66
CA GLU A 60 -1.83 26.02 -16.74
C GLU A 60 -3.22 25.42 -16.94
N ARG A 61 -3.90 25.02 -15.85
CA ARG A 61 -5.27 24.48 -15.91
C ARG A 61 -6.28 25.48 -16.47
N ASN A 62 -6.06 26.77 -16.22
CA ASN A 62 -6.90 27.85 -16.72
C ASN A 62 -6.50 28.32 -18.14
N GLY A 63 -5.52 27.67 -18.78
CA GLY A 63 -5.06 27.99 -20.14
C GLY A 63 -4.07 29.14 -20.24
N ASP A 64 -3.64 29.75 -19.13
CA ASP A 64 -2.63 30.81 -19.12
C ASP A 64 -1.21 30.24 -19.07
N SER A 65 -0.75 29.74 -20.21
CA SER A 65 0.59 29.16 -20.34
C SER A 65 1.71 30.21 -20.16
N VAL A 66 1.45 31.47 -20.49
CA VAL A 66 2.44 32.55 -20.37
C VAL A 66 2.64 32.92 -18.91
N GLY A 67 1.55 33.11 -18.15
CA GLY A 67 1.61 33.36 -16.71
C GLY A 67 2.23 32.20 -15.95
N ALA A 68 1.87 30.95 -16.30
CA ALA A 68 2.49 29.76 -15.73
C ALA A 68 4.01 29.74 -15.96
N GLY A 69 4.47 29.99 -17.18
CA GLY A 69 5.89 30.03 -17.52
C GLY A 69 6.66 31.11 -16.74
N GLN A 70 6.06 32.27 -16.50
CA GLN A 70 6.68 33.33 -15.68
C GLN A 70 6.85 32.90 -14.21
N VAL A 71 5.84 32.24 -13.64
CA VAL A 71 5.91 31.74 -12.24
C VAL A 71 6.94 30.62 -12.13
N GLN A 72 6.97 29.70 -13.10
CA GLN A 72 7.95 28.62 -13.17
C GLN A 72 9.39 29.16 -13.28
N GLU A 73 9.62 30.19 -14.10
CA GLU A 73 10.94 30.79 -14.26
C GLU A 73 11.41 31.49 -12.97
N ARG A 74 10.52 32.20 -12.27
CA ARG A 74 10.85 32.78 -10.95
C ARG A 74 11.21 31.70 -9.93
N MET A 75 10.39 30.64 -9.85
CA MET A 75 10.66 29.49 -8.98
C MET A 75 12.01 28.84 -9.32
N ARG A 76 12.32 28.66 -10.61
CA ARG A 76 13.60 28.12 -11.08
C ARG A 76 14.79 28.96 -10.62
N GLN A 77 14.71 30.29 -10.75
CA GLN A 77 15.77 31.19 -10.31
C GLN A 77 15.99 31.11 -8.80
N GLU A 78 14.92 31.04 -8.00
CA GLU A 78 15.01 30.89 -6.55
C GLU A 78 15.65 29.56 -6.14
N LEU A 79 15.27 28.46 -6.81
CA LEU A 79 15.86 27.15 -6.57
C LEU A 79 17.35 27.12 -6.95
N MET A 80 17.74 27.73 -8.07
CA MET A 80 19.12 27.79 -8.52
C MET A 80 20.02 28.65 -7.63
N ALA A 81 19.46 29.68 -6.99
CA ALA A 81 20.18 30.53 -6.05
C ALA A 81 20.28 29.94 -4.63
N MET A 82 19.63 28.80 -4.37
CA MET A 82 19.52 28.23 -3.02
C MET A 82 20.78 27.44 -2.61
N PRO A 83 21.37 27.72 -1.45
CA PRO A 83 22.43 26.89 -0.88
C PRO A 83 21.94 25.47 -0.59
N LEU A 84 22.82 24.48 -0.78
CA LEU A 84 22.48 23.06 -0.59
C LEU A 84 21.95 22.75 0.82
N GLU A 85 22.50 23.42 1.83
CA GLU A 85 22.10 23.29 3.24
C GLU A 85 20.62 23.66 3.47
N GLU A 86 20.09 24.61 2.69
CA GLU A 86 18.69 25.01 2.74
C GLU A 86 17.82 24.16 1.82
N ALA A 87 18.38 23.66 0.70
CA ALA A 87 17.67 22.84 -0.25
C ALA A 87 17.32 21.45 0.31
N LEU A 88 18.22 20.83 1.08
CA LEU A 88 18.02 19.50 1.66
C LEU A 88 16.72 19.37 2.48
N PRO A 89 16.44 20.20 3.51
CA PRO A 89 15.19 20.10 4.26
C PRO A 89 13.95 20.38 3.41
N ILE A 90 14.05 21.25 2.39
CA ILE A 90 12.93 21.56 1.49
C ILE A 90 12.60 20.37 0.59
N VAL A 91 13.60 19.73 -0.01
CA VAL A 91 13.42 18.52 -0.84
C VAL A 91 12.83 17.38 -0.02
N ARG A 92 13.35 17.17 1.20
CA ARG A 92 12.79 16.18 2.14
C ARG A 92 11.33 16.47 2.48
N ALA A 93 10.99 17.72 2.77
CA ALA A 93 9.61 18.12 3.07
C ALA A 93 8.66 17.77 1.90
N PHE A 94 9.04 18.08 0.66
CA PHE A 94 8.25 17.68 -0.52
C PHE A 94 8.13 16.16 -0.67
N GLY A 95 9.19 15.40 -0.40
CA GLY A 95 9.13 13.94 -0.34
C GLY A 95 8.09 13.44 0.66
N HIS A 96 8.07 14.02 1.87
CA HIS A 96 7.09 13.67 2.90
C HIS A 96 5.66 14.08 2.51
N TYR A 97 5.41 15.27 1.93
CA TYR A 97 4.08 15.62 1.44
C TYR A 97 3.56 14.59 0.42
N LEU A 98 4.40 14.19 -0.54
CA LEU A 98 4.03 13.20 -1.56
C LEU A 98 3.73 11.83 -0.96
N ASN A 99 4.56 11.37 -0.02
CA ASN A 99 4.35 10.10 0.68
C ASN A 99 3.05 10.13 1.51
N LEU A 100 2.79 11.20 2.26
CA LEU A 100 1.57 11.36 3.05
C LEU A 100 0.32 11.42 2.16
N SER A 101 0.40 12.12 1.03
CA SER A 101 -0.69 12.18 0.04
C SER A 101 -0.97 10.79 -0.57
N SER A 102 0.09 10.03 -0.84
CA SER A 102 -0.03 8.65 -1.33
C SER A 102 -0.67 7.72 -0.30
N ILE A 103 -0.38 7.91 0.99
CA ILE A 103 -1.04 7.18 2.09
C ILE A 103 -2.54 7.53 2.14
N ALA A 104 -2.89 8.81 2.07
CA ALA A 104 -4.29 9.26 2.04
C ALA A 104 -5.04 8.68 0.82
N GLU A 105 -4.42 8.69 -0.37
CA GLU A 105 -5.01 8.11 -1.58
C GLU A 105 -5.23 6.60 -1.45
N LEU A 106 -4.27 5.88 -0.86
CA LEU A 106 -4.43 4.45 -0.59
C LEU A 106 -5.58 4.20 0.39
N GLN A 107 -5.69 4.98 1.47
CA GLN A 107 -6.79 4.85 2.43
C GLN A 107 -8.15 5.18 1.80
N HIS A 108 -8.22 6.22 0.98
CA HIS A 108 -9.44 6.54 0.21
C HIS A 108 -9.84 5.38 -0.72
N ARG A 109 -8.89 4.77 -1.44
CA ARG A 109 -9.14 3.58 -2.26
C ARG A 109 -9.65 2.39 -1.43
N LEU A 110 -9.09 2.16 -0.24
CA LEU A 110 -9.54 1.11 0.66
C LEU A 110 -10.94 1.38 1.22
N ARG A 111 -11.24 2.63 1.62
CA ARG A 111 -12.58 3.08 2.02
C ARG A 111 -13.59 2.80 0.91
N ARG A 112 -13.28 3.23 -0.31
CA ARG A 112 -14.13 2.99 -1.48
C ARG A 112 -14.33 1.50 -1.73
N ASN A 113 -13.26 0.70 -1.72
CA ASN A 113 -13.38 -0.76 -1.91
C ASN A 113 -14.28 -1.42 -0.84
N ARG A 114 -14.39 -0.89 0.38
CA ARG A 114 -15.29 -1.39 1.41
C ARG A 114 -16.75 -1.00 1.16
N THR A 115 -16.99 0.25 0.78
CA THR A 115 -18.32 0.74 0.42
C THR A 115 -18.84 0.06 -0.86
N ASP A 116 -17.97 -0.05 -1.85
CA ASP A 116 -18.21 -0.70 -3.14
C ASP A 116 -18.13 -2.22 -3.05
N ALA A 117 -17.68 -2.86 -1.96
CA ALA A 117 -17.72 -4.32 -1.81
C ALA A 117 -19.15 -4.89 -1.90
N ARG A 118 -20.18 -4.05 -1.73
CA ARG A 118 -21.58 -4.38 -1.99
C ARG A 118 -21.99 -4.30 -3.48
N LYS A 119 -21.13 -3.75 -4.35
CA LYS A 119 -21.38 -3.45 -5.78
C LYS A 119 -20.19 -3.73 -6.73
N SER A 120 -19.06 -4.28 -6.28
CA SER A 120 -17.81 -4.21 -7.05
C SER A 120 -17.80 -5.15 -8.25
N SER A 121 -17.68 -4.56 -9.45
CA SER A 121 -17.68 -5.17 -10.79
C SER A 121 -16.49 -6.11 -11.12
N LYS A 122 -15.76 -6.61 -10.10
CA LYS A 122 -14.45 -7.29 -10.23
C LYS A 122 -14.20 -8.40 -9.21
N SER A 123 -15.22 -8.90 -8.53
CA SER A 123 -15.06 -9.99 -7.55
C SER A 123 -15.01 -11.37 -8.23
N CYS A 124 -14.44 -12.40 -7.57
CA CYS A 124 -14.53 -13.78 -8.07
C CYS A 124 -16.00 -14.21 -8.23
N ASP A 125 -16.87 -13.77 -7.32
CA ASP A 125 -18.30 -14.11 -7.36
C ASP A 125 -18.98 -13.63 -8.63
N GLU A 126 -18.73 -12.38 -9.02
CA GLU A 126 -19.29 -11.83 -10.25
C GLU A 126 -18.63 -12.42 -11.50
N ALA A 127 -17.30 -12.60 -11.49
CA ALA A 127 -16.60 -13.22 -12.60
C ALA A 127 -17.15 -14.62 -12.88
N PHE A 128 -17.37 -15.41 -11.82
CA PHE A 128 -17.99 -16.73 -11.91
C PHE A 128 -19.44 -16.64 -12.37
N GLY A 129 -20.24 -15.74 -11.80
CA GLY A 129 -21.63 -15.53 -12.22
C GLY A 129 -21.76 -15.16 -13.69
N ARG A 130 -20.88 -14.28 -14.20
CA ARG A 130 -20.83 -13.91 -15.61
C ARG A 130 -20.48 -15.10 -16.50
N LEU A 131 -19.47 -15.90 -16.13
CA LEU A 131 -19.09 -17.10 -16.90
C LEU A 131 -20.24 -18.11 -16.97
N ILE A 132 -20.97 -18.31 -15.87
CA ILE A 132 -22.17 -19.17 -15.86
C ILE A 132 -23.26 -18.59 -16.78
N ALA A 133 -23.51 -17.27 -16.72
CA ALA A 133 -24.49 -16.60 -17.57
C ALA A 133 -24.14 -16.65 -19.06
N GLU A 134 -22.85 -16.66 -19.40
CA GLU A 134 -22.32 -16.85 -20.76
C GLU A 134 -22.37 -18.32 -21.23
N GLY A 135 -22.85 -19.25 -20.39
CA GLY A 135 -23.08 -20.66 -20.76
C GLY A 135 -21.95 -21.62 -20.41
N ILE A 136 -20.94 -21.20 -19.64
CA ILE A 136 -19.94 -22.12 -19.08
C ILE A 136 -20.63 -23.00 -18.03
N SER A 137 -20.45 -24.32 -18.13
CA SER A 137 -21.04 -25.23 -17.15
C SER A 137 -20.35 -25.12 -15.79
N PRO A 138 -21.08 -25.35 -14.68
CA PRO A 138 -20.50 -25.35 -13.33
C PRO A 138 -19.32 -26.32 -13.16
N ASP A 139 -19.32 -27.45 -13.86
CA ASP A 139 -18.21 -28.41 -13.86
C ASP A 139 -16.95 -27.86 -14.52
N LYS A 140 -17.07 -27.23 -15.69
CA LYS A 140 -15.94 -26.62 -16.39
C LYS A 140 -15.35 -25.47 -15.58
N LEU A 141 -16.19 -24.66 -14.95
CA LEU A 141 -15.74 -23.59 -14.07
C LEU A 141 -14.96 -24.15 -12.87
N TYR A 142 -15.48 -25.19 -12.23
CA TYR A 142 -14.83 -25.83 -11.09
C TYR A 142 -13.47 -26.42 -11.46
N GLU A 143 -13.39 -27.15 -12.58
CA GLU A 143 -12.13 -27.72 -13.09
C GLU A 143 -11.11 -26.62 -13.40
N ALA A 144 -11.52 -25.54 -14.08
CA ALA A 144 -10.62 -24.43 -14.40
C ALA A 144 -10.06 -23.75 -13.14
N VAL A 145 -10.92 -23.46 -12.16
CA VAL A 145 -10.50 -22.79 -10.92
C VAL A 145 -9.59 -23.66 -10.06
N THR A 146 -9.83 -24.98 -10.03
CA THR A 146 -9.03 -25.91 -9.21
C THR A 146 -7.70 -26.30 -9.85
N THR A 147 -7.55 -26.15 -11.16
CA THR A 147 -6.31 -26.44 -11.90
C THR A 147 -5.47 -25.19 -12.18
N GLN A 148 -6.05 -24.00 -12.04
CA GLN A 148 -5.34 -22.74 -12.24
C GLN A 148 -4.21 -22.56 -11.22
N VAL A 149 -3.05 -22.11 -11.72
CA VAL A 149 -1.92 -21.68 -10.90
C VAL A 149 -1.49 -20.28 -11.32
N VAL A 150 -1.37 -19.40 -10.35
CA VAL A 150 -0.81 -18.05 -10.47
C VAL A 150 0.45 -17.99 -9.64
N GLU A 151 1.60 -17.78 -10.30
CA GLU A 151 2.88 -17.61 -9.63
C GLU A 151 3.32 -16.14 -9.67
N VAL A 152 3.48 -15.55 -8.48
CA VAL A 152 3.93 -14.17 -8.31
C VAL A 152 5.39 -14.18 -7.87
N VAL A 153 6.26 -13.60 -8.70
CA VAL A 153 7.69 -13.53 -8.44
C VAL A 153 8.04 -12.16 -7.83
N LEU A 154 8.46 -12.16 -6.56
CA LEU A 154 8.91 -10.96 -5.87
C LEU A 154 10.33 -10.59 -6.33
N THR A 155 10.51 -9.34 -6.71
CA THR A 155 11.81 -8.80 -7.15
C THR A 155 12.30 -7.72 -6.17
N ALA A 156 13.61 -7.49 -6.15
CA ALA A 156 14.17 -6.37 -5.40
C ALA A 156 13.66 -5.05 -6.00
N HIS A 157 13.27 -4.11 -5.16
CA HIS A 157 12.86 -2.79 -5.63
C HIS A 157 14.11 -1.95 -5.94
N PRO A 158 14.37 -1.60 -7.22
CA PRO A 158 15.66 -1.05 -7.66
C PRO A 158 16.02 0.31 -7.03
N THR A 159 15.02 1.01 -6.47
CA THR A 159 15.15 2.36 -5.90
C THR A 159 14.60 2.49 -4.48
N GLN A 160 14.43 1.41 -3.70
CA GLN A 160 13.93 1.55 -2.32
C GLN A 160 15.02 2.14 -1.40
N VAL A 161 15.19 3.46 -1.51
CA VAL A 161 15.97 4.31 -0.60
C VAL A 161 15.36 4.26 0.80
N ASN A 162 14.03 4.09 0.90
CA ASN A 162 13.32 4.13 2.17
C ASN A 162 13.73 2.98 3.10
N ARG A 163 14.05 3.36 4.34
CA ARG A 163 14.38 2.43 5.42
C ARG A 163 13.12 1.70 5.89
N ARG A 164 13.26 0.48 6.40
CA ARG A 164 12.17 -0.31 7.01
C ARG A 164 11.40 0.49 8.08
N THR A 165 12.11 1.35 8.80
CA THR A 165 11.54 2.25 9.81
C THR A 165 10.54 3.24 9.21
N LEU A 166 10.80 3.79 8.02
CA LEU A 166 9.86 4.66 7.33
C LEU A 166 8.62 3.90 6.85
N GLN A 167 8.82 2.71 6.26
CA GLN A 167 7.70 1.86 5.83
C GLN A 167 6.76 1.55 7.01
N TYR A 168 7.32 1.20 8.17
CA TYR A 168 6.55 0.96 9.39
C TYR A 168 5.74 2.18 9.81
N LYS A 169 6.33 3.38 9.77
CA LYS A 169 5.64 4.64 10.07
C LYS A 169 4.53 4.94 9.09
N HIS A 170 4.76 4.74 7.78
CA HIS A 170 3.72 4.88 6.77
C HIS A 170 2.53 3.95 7.05
N THR A 171 2.78 2.67 7.36
CA THR A 171 1.74 1.72 7.74
C THR A 171 0.99 2.15 9.00
N ARG A 172 1.70 2.67 10.01
CA ARG A 172 1.10 3.16 11.26
C ARG A 172 0.20 4.36 11.02
N ILE A 173 0.64 5.35 10.24
CA ILE A 173 -0.16 6.52 9.85
C ILE A 173 -1.41 6.07 9.08
N ALA A 174 -1.26 5.13 8.15
CA ALA A 174 -2.38 4.58 7.40
C ALA A 174 -3.42 3.91 8.33
N ALA A 175 -2.96 3.15 9.34
CA ALA A 175 -3.84 2.53 10.32
C ALA A 175 -4.54 3.56 11.23
N LEU A 176 -3.87 4.65 11.60
CA LEU A 176 -4.46 5.75 12.37
C LEU A 176 -5.53 6.49 11.55
N LEU A 177 -5.29 6.76 10.27
CA LEU A 177 -6.32 7.31 9.36
C LEU A 177 -7.55 6.39 9.28
N GLN A 178 -7.33 5.08 9.14
CA GLN A 178 -8.42 4.12 9.13
C GLN A 178 -9.21 4.12 10.45
N GLN A 179 -8.54 4.34 11.59
CA GLN A 179 -9.22 4.49 12.88
C GLN A 179 -10.00 5.80 12.95
N ASN A 180 -9.47 6.89 12.38
CA ASN A 180 -10.14 8.20 12.33
C ASN A 180 -11.45 8.17 11.51
N ASP A 181 -11.61 7.20 10.61
CA ASP A 181 -12.85 7.00 9.86
C ASP A 181 -14.00 6.41 10.69
N ARG A 182 -13.74 6.02 11.95
CA ARG A 182 -14.76 5.44 12.83
C ARG A 182 -15.79 6.48 13.25
N PRO A 183 -17.09 6.28 12.98
CA PRO A 183 -18.14 7.24 13.33
C PRO A 183 -18.45 7.24 14.83
N ASP A 184 -17.99 6.22 15.57
CA ASP A 184 -18.28 5.99 16.99
C ASP A 184 -17.23 6.55 17.95
N LEU A 185 -16.21 7.27 17.46
CA LEU A 185 -15.18 7.86 18.30
C LEU A 185 -15.74 8.97 19.19
N VAL A 186 -15.49 8.87 20.50
CA VAL A 186 -15.76 9.99 21.41
C VAL A 186 -14.68 11.07 21.25
N LYS A 187 -14.97 12.29 21.71
CA LYS A 187 -14.08 13.45 21.53
C LYS A 187 -12.65 13.17 22.02
N GLU A 188 -12.51 12.63 23.23
CA GLU A 188 -11.20 12.33 23.82
C GLU A 188 -10.41 11.29 23.01
N GLU A 189 -11.07 10.24 22.50
CA GLU A 189 -10.42 9.25 21.62
C GLU A 189 -9.95 9.88 20.32
N ARG A 190 -10.75 10.79 19.75
CA ARG A 190 -10.38 11.51 18.53
C ARG A 190 -9.19 12.44 18.77
N ASP A 191 -9.19 13.18 19.87
CA ASP A 191 -8.09 14.08 20.23
C ASP A 191 -6.79 13.28 20.42
N ASN A 192 -6.83 12.16 21.16
CA ASN A 192 -5.69 11.24 21.33
C ASN A 192 -5.20 10.66 20.00
N LEU A 193 -6.12 10.29 19.10
CA LEU A 193 -5.78 9.77 17.78
C LEU A 193 -5.05 10.82 16.93
N LEU A 194 -5.50 12.07 16.96
CA LEU A 194 -4.84 13.18 16.25
C LEU A 194 -3.44 13.45 16.82
N GLU A 195 -3.26 13.35 18.14
CA GLU A 195 -1.93 13.41 18.77
C GLU A 195 -1.03 12.25 18.33
N ASP A 196 -1.56 11.04 18.22
CA ASP A 196 -0.83 9.88 17.71
C ASP A 196 -0.39 10.07 16.26
N ILE A 197 -1.25 10.64 15.40
CA ILE A 197 -0.88 11.02 14.02
C ILE A 197 0.25 12.04 14.03
N ALA A 198 0.14 13.08 14.85
CA ALA A 198 1.17 14.12 14.97
C ALA A 198 2.50 13.54 15.45
N ARG A 199 2.48 12.62 16.41
CA ARG A 199 3.67 11.91 16.90
C ARG A 199 4.34 11.09 15.80
N GLU A 200 3.56 10.34 15.01
CA GLU A 200 4.12 9.53 13.93
C GLU A 200 4.66 10.38 12.77
N VAL A 201 3.99 11.47 12.40
CA VAL A 201 4.47 12.41 11.38
C VAL A 201 5.75 13.11 11.84
N THR A 202 5.82 13.52 13.11
CA THR A 202 7.04 14.10 13.70
C THR A 202 8.18 13.10 13.67
N ALA A 203 7.92 11.87 14.10
CA ALA A 203 8.93 10.81 14.10
C ALA A 203 9.34 10.41 12.67
N LEU A 204 8.44 10.53 11.69
CA LEU A 204 8.74 10.34 10.27
C LEU A 204 9.74 11.39 9.79
N TRP A 205 9.50 12.68 10.09
CA TRP A 205 10.40 13.79 9.76
C TRP A 205 11.79 13.64 10.42
N GLN A 206 11.85 13.21 11.68
CA GLN A 206 13.10 13.00 12.41
C GLN A 206 13.89 11.77 11.94
N THR A 207 13.28 10.89 11.14
CA THR A 207 13.95 9.70 10.64
C THR A 207 14.72 10.01 9.35
N ASP A 208 16.02 9.76 9.35
CA ASP A 208 16.86 9.88 8.16
C ASP A 208 16.36 8.94 7.05
N GLU A 209 15.92 9.51 5.93
CA GLU A 209 15.38 8.79 4.79
C GLU A 209 16.46 8.13 3.95
N LEU A 210 17.65 8.71 3.94
CA LEU A 210 18.72 8.30 3.06
C LEU A 210 19.46 7.11 3.66
N ARG A 211 19.42 5.98 2.93
CA ARG A 211 20.39 4.93 3.15
C ARG A 211 21.76 5.41 2.68
N ARG A 212 22.67 5.62 3.63
CA ARG A 212 24.08 5.97 3.34
C ARG A 212 24.86 4.85 2.66
N GLN A 213 24.34 3.62 2.70
CA GLN A 213 24.94 2.44 2.07
C GLN A 213 23.89 1.69 1.27
N LYS A 214 24.29 1.20 0.08
CA LYS A 214 23.44 0.35 -0.76
C LYS A 214 23.06 -0.91 0.03
N PRO A 215 21.79 -1.37 -0.01
CA PRO A 215 21.39 -2.60 0.64
C PRO A 215 22.23 -3.78 0.15
N SER A 216 22.58 -4.71 1.04
CA SER A 216 23.13 -5.99 0.60
C SER A 216 22.02 -6.84 -0.04
N PRO A 217 22.34 -7.79 -0.92
CA PRO A 217 21.33 -8.72 -1.44
C PRO A 217 20.57 -9.50 -0.35
N VAL A 218 21.19 -9.70 0.82
CA VAL A 218 20.55 -10.31 1.99
C VAL A 218 19.51 -9.35 2.60
N ASP A 219 19.78 -8.05 2.63
CA ASP A 219 18.83 -7.04 3.11
C ASP A 219 17.61 -6.92 2.18
N GLU A 220 17.84 -7.00 0.87
CA GLU A 220 16.76 -7.04 -0.13
C GLU A 220 15.88 -8.28 0.07
N ALA A 221 16.51 -9.45 0.22
CA ALA A 221 15.79 -10.69 0.51
C ALA A 221 15.00 -10.63 1.82
N ARG A 222 15.59 -10.08 2.90
CA ARG A 222 14.86 -9.80 4.16
C ARG A 222 13.67 -8.88 3.93
N GLY A 223 13.82 -7.85 3.08
CA GLY A 223 12.73 -6.96 2.69
C GLY A 223 11.57 -7.70 2.06
N GLY A 224 11.84 -8.53 1.03
CA GLY A 224 10.83 -9.35 0.37
C GLY A 224 10.16 -10.36 1.30
N LEU A 225 10.95 -11.02 2.16
CA LEU A 225 10.46 -11.97 3.15
C LEU A 225 9.53 -11.30 4.19
N ASN A 226 9.81 -10.06 4.61
CA ASN A 226 8.88 -9.33 5.50
C ASN A 226 7.52 -9.07 4.84
N ILE A 227 7.45 -8.88 3.51
CA ILE A 227 6.17 -8.73 2.80
C ILE A 227 5.35 -10.01 2.93
N VAL A 228 6.02 -11.17 2.87
CA VAL A 228 5.37 -12.47 3.08
C VAL A 228 4.79 -12.53 4.50
N GLU A 229 5.60 -12.28 5.52
CA GLU A 229 5.18 -12.36 6.93
C GLU A 229 4.07 -11.36 7.28
N GLN A 230 4.23 -10.09 6.90
CA GLN A 230 3.37 -9.02 7.38
C GLN A 230 2.06 -8.88 6.60
N SER A 231 2.04 -9.34 5.34
CA SER A 231 0.91 -9.12 4.44
C SER A 231 0.39 -10.43 3.84
N LEU A 232 1.22 -11.15 3.07
CA LEU A 232 0.74 -12.27 2.27
C LEU A 232 0.28 -13.46 3.12
N TRP A 233 0.91 -13.69 4.27
CA TRP A 233 0.58 -14.76 5.20
C TRP A 233 -0.90 -14.75 5.60
N ASN A 234 -1.45 -13.57 5.89
CA ASN A 234 -2.86 -13.40 6.25
C ASN A 234 -3.75 -13.18 5.01
N ALA A 235 -3.25 -12.45 4.01
CA ALA A 235 -4.04 -12.06 2.85
C ALA A 235 -4.41 -13.26 1.95
N VAL A 236 -3.49 -14.20 1.73
CA VAL A 236 -3.70 -15.34 0.83
C VAL A 236 -4.81 -16.27 1.35
N PRO A 237 -4.79 -16.75 2.61
CA PRO A 237 -5.89 -17.56 3.14
C PRO A 237 -7.23 -16.81 3.16
N ALA A 238 -7.23 -15.51 3.47
CA ALA A 238 -8.44 -14.70 3.45
C ALA A 238 -9.04 -14.58 2.03
N PHE A 239 -8.20 -14.41 1.02
CA PHE A 239 -8.63 -14.40 -0.38
C PHE A 239 -9.15 -15.77 -0.82
N MET A 240 -8.43 -16.85 -0.53
CA MET A 240 -8.84 -18.22 -0.87
C MET A 240 -10.20 -18.59 -0.26
N ARG A 241 -10.48 -18.16 0.98
CA ARG A 241 -11.80 -18.33 1.60
C ARG A 241 -12.92 -17.64 0.82
N LYS A 242 -12.70 -16.40 0.35
CA LYS A 242 -13.66 -15.68 -0.49
C LYS A 242 -13.85 -16.36 -1.85
N GLN A 243 -12.77 -16.83 -2.46
CA GLN A 243 -12.82 -17.56 -3.73
C GLN A 243 -13.57 -18.89 -3.59
N SER A 244 -13.32 -19.65 -2.52
CA SER A 244 -14.05 -20.90 -2.23
C SER A 244 -15.54 -20.67 -2.05
N ALA A 245 -15.92 -19.65 -1.26
CA ALA A 245 -17.33 -19.32 -1.03
C ALA A 245 -18.04 -18.91 -2.33
N ALA A 246 -17.38 -18.14 -3.19
CA ALA A 246 -17.88 -17.81 -4.52
C ALA A 246 -18.01 -19.06 -5.41
N LEU A 247 -16.98 -19.91 -5.44
CA LEU A 247 -16.98 -21.14 -6.22
C LEU A 247 -18.11 -22.07 -5.80
N LYS A 248 -18.34 -22.23 -4.50
CA LYS A 248 -19.45 -23.03 -3.96
C LYS A 248 -20.81 -22.49 -4.37
N ARG A 249 -20.98 -21.17 -4.36
CA ARG A 249 -22.24 -20.53 -4.76
C ARG A 249 -22.62 -20.86 -6.21
N HIS A 250 -21.64 -20.85 -7.11
CA HIS A 250 -21.87 -21.05 -8.55
C HIS A 250 -21.75 -22.51 -9.00
N THR A 251 -21.07 -23.37 -8.23
CA THR A 251 -20.78 -24.76 -8.63
C THR A 251 -21.22 -25.83 -7.64
N GLY A 252 -21.70 -25.44 -6.46
CA GLY A 252 -22.05 -26.36 -5.37
C GLY A 252 -20.85 -26.96 -4.62
N ARG A 253 -19.60 -26.68 -5.06
CA ARG A 253 -18.37 -27.26 -4.50
C ARG A 253 -17.41 -26.18 -4.03
N ASP A 254 -16.83 -26.41 -2.86
CA ASP A 254 -15.74 -25.60 -2.30
C ASP A 254 -14.40 -25.93 -2.97
N LEU A 255 -13.41 -25.04 -2.82
CA LEU A 255 -12.05 -25.35 -3.18
C LEU A 255 -11.54 -26.57 -2.39
N PRO A 256 -10.84 -27.51 -3.03
CA PRO A 256 -10.17 -28.61 -2.33
C PRO A 256 -9.18 -28.08 -1.28
N LEU A 257 -9.04 -28.78 -0.15
CA LEU A 257 -8.11 -28.39 0.92
C LEU A 257 -6.63 -28.40 0.48
N ASN A 258 -6.31 -29.20 -0.54
CA ASN A 258 -4.98 -29.29 -1.14
C ASN A 258 -4.78 -28.34 -2.33
N ALA A 259 -5.77 -27.50 -2.67
CA ALA A 259 -5.64 -26.54 -3.75
C ALA A 259 -4.63 -25.45 -3.40
N THR A 260 -3.63 -25.25 -4.25
CA THR A 260 -2.62 -24.19 -4.10
C THR A 260 -2.59 -23.29 -5.35
N PRO A 261 -3.67 -22.55 -5.64
CA PRO A 261 -3.76 -21.77 -6.87
C PRO A 261 -2.83 -20.56 -6.88
N PHE A 262 -2.27 -20.15 -5.73
CA PHE A 262 -1.31 -19.06 -5.63
C PHE A 262 0.04 -19.56 -5.13
N ARG A 263 1.09 -19.24 -5.86
CA ARG A 263 2.49 -19.52 -5.49
C ARG A 263 3.28 -18.23 -5.48
N PHE A 264 4.23 -18.14 -4.56
CA PHE A 264 5.11 -16.99 -4.46
C PHE A 264 6.55 -17.45 -4.60
N ALA A 265 7.28 -16.82 -5.51
CA ALA A 265 8.70 -17.01 -5.72
C ALA A 265 9.45 -15.70 -5.48
N SER A 266 10.78 -15.74 -5.43
CA SER A 266 11.60 -14.56 -5.21
C SER A 266 12.88 -14.63 -6.02
N TRP A 267 13.25 -13.51 -6.64
CA TRP A 267 14.56 -13.32 -7.27
C TRP A 267 15.62 -12.76 -6.31
N MET A 268 15.20 -12.19 -5.18
CA MET A 268 16.12 -11.58 -4.21
C MET A 268 17.07 -12.64 -3.64
N GLY A 269 18.37 -12.43 -3.82
CA GLY A 269 19.42 -13.38 -3.44
C GLY A 269 19.64 -14.54 -4.41
N GLY A 270 18.85 -14.66 -5.47
CA GLY A 270 18.98 -15.68 -6.52
C GLY A 270 19.47 -15.11 -7.85
N ASP A 271 18.85 -14.01 -8.30
CA ASP A 271 19.21 -13.32 -9.53
C ASP A 271 20.60 -12.67 -9.41
N ARG A 272 21.49 -13.07 -10.31
CA ARG A 272 22.90 -12.66 -10.34
C ARG A 272 23.26 -11.99 -11.66
N ASP A 273 22.29 -11.81 -12.56
CA ASP A 273 22.54 -11.18 -13.84
C ASP A 273 22.96 -9.71 -13.61
N GLY A 274 24.14 -9.34 -14.11
CA GLY A 274 24.73 -8.02 -13.88
C GLY A 274 25.04 -7.64 -12.43
N ASN A 275 24.94 -8.55 -11.45
CA ASN A 275 25.13 -8.22 -10.03
C ASN A 275 26.17 -9.13 -9.33
N PRO A 276 27.45 -8.73 -9.28
CA PRO A 276 28.52 -9.54 -8.68
C PRO A 276 28.38 -9.74 -7.16
N ASN A 277 27.51 -8.96 -6.49
CA ASN A 277 27.27 -9.08 -5.06
C ASN A 277 26.43 -10.32 -4.70
N VAL A 278 25.74 -10.93 -5.68
CA VAL A 278 24.93 -12.14 -5.47
C VAL A 278 25.79 -13.38 -5.69
N THR A 279 26.52 -13.76 -4.64
CA THR A 279 27.39 -14.95 -4.64
C THR A 279 26.62 -16.22 -4.26
N ALA A 280 27.20 -17.40 -4.50
CA ALA A 280 26.63 -18.67 -4.04
C ALA A 280 26.40 -18.71 -2.51
N LYS A 281 27.27 -18.08 -1.72
CA LYS A 281 27.13 -17.96 -0.26
C LYS A 281 25.90 -17.11 0.10
N VAL A 282 25.66 -16.02 -0.63
CA VAL A 282 24.46 -15.18 -0.46
C VAL A 282 23.20 -15.98 -0.78
N THR A 283 23.16 -16.68 -1.92
CA THR A 283 22.00 -17.52 -2.27
C THR A 283 21.73 -18.59 -1.21
N SER A 284 22.76 -19.30 -0.76
CA SER A 284 22.62 -20.30 0.31
C SER A 284 22.08 -19.67 1.62
N HIS A 285 22.62 -18.51 2.01
CA HIS A 285 22.15 -17.80 3.20
C HIS A 285 20.69 -17.38 3.10
N VAL A 286 20.27 -16.82 1.95
CA VAL A 286 18.89 -16.39 1.72
C VAL A 286 17.91 -17.57 1.73
N VAL A 287 18.29 -18.71 1.16
CA VAL A 287 17.46 -19.94 1.22
C VAL A 287 17.30 -20.41 2.67
N CYS A 288 18.38 -20.45 3.46
CA CYS A 288 18.30 -20.81 4.87
C CYS A 288 17.42 -19.83 5.67
N LEU A 289 17.55 -18.54 5.39
CA LEU A 289 16.74 -17.50 6.01
C LEU A 289 15.24 -17.66 5.69
N ALA A 290 14.90 -17.93 4.43
CA ALA A 290 13.52 -18.19 4.02
C ALA A 290 12.93 -19.42 4.72
N ARG A 291 13.72 -20.51 4.85
CA ARG A 291 13.32 -21.72 5.58
C ARG A 291 13.10 -21.45 7.07
N TRP A 292 14.00 -20.69 7.70
CA TRP A 292 13.88 -20.30 9.10
C TRP A 292 12.61 -19.49 9.33
N MET A 293 12.35 -18.48 8.50
CA MET A 293 11.15 -17.65 8.62
C MET A 293 9.87 -18.43 8.38
N ALA A 294 9.86 -19.36 7.42
CA ALA A 294 8.72 -20.25 7.21
C ALA A 294 8.44 -21.11 8.46
N ALA A 295 9.47 -21.71 9.06
CA ALA A 295 9.33 -22.51 10.28
C ALA A 295 8.80 -21.65 11.45
N ASP A 296 9.30 -20.43 11.60
CA ASP A 296 8.87 -19.49 12.64
C ASP A 296 7.39 -19.09 12.47
N MET A 297 6.95 -18.77 11.25
CA MET A 297 5.54 -18.47 10.96
C MET A 297 4.62 -19.67 11.21
N TYR A 298 5.00 -20.87 10.77
CA TYR A 298 4.22 -22.08 11.04
C TYR A 298 4.12 -22.41 12.53
N LEU A 299 5.20 -22.20 13.29
CA LEU A 299 5.19 -22.44 14.73
C LEU A 299 4.15 -21.57 15.44
N ARG A 300 4.04 -20.28 15.07
CA ARG A 300 3.03 -19.37 15.61
C ARG A 300 1.60 -19.85 15.34
N GLU A 301 1.32 -20.35 14.13
CA GLU A 301 0.00 -20.90 13.78
C GLU A 301 -0.31 -22.19 14.55
N VAL A 302 0.67 -23.11 14.66
CA VAL A 302 0.50 -24.35 15.42
C VAL A 302 0.26 -24.05 16.90
N ASP A 303 1.00 -23.11 17.48
CA ASP A 303 0.79 -22.72 18.87
C ASP A 303 -0.59 -22.10 19.09
N ALA A 304 -1.10 -21.27 18.17
CA ALA A 304 -2.48 -20.78 18.24
C ALA A 304 -3.50 -21.92 18.18
N LEU A 305 -3.34 -22.86 17.25
CA LEU A 305 -4.23 -24.02 17.11
C LEU A 305 -4.24 -24.91 18.35
N ARG A 306 -3.12 -25.02 19.09
CA ARG A 306 -3.07 -25.78 20.36
C ARG A 306 -4.02 -25.22 21.42
N PHE A 307 -4.27 -23.91 21.42
CA PHE A 307 -5.24 -23.28 22.32
C PHE A 307 -6.67 -23.38 21.80
N GLU A 308 -6.87 -23.27 20.48
CA GLU A 308 -8.20 -23.32 19.87
C GLU A 308 -8.81 -24.73 19.86
N LEU A 309 -8.01 -25.75 19.50
CA LEU A 309 -8.44 -27.13 19.33
C LEU A 309 -8.52 -27.89 20.67
N SER A 310 -9.39 -27.41 21.56
CA SER A 310 -9.62 -27.96 22.91
C SER A 310 -10.66 -29.09 22.95
N MET A 311 -11.11 -29.57 21.79
CA MET A 311 -12.15 -30.61 21.69
C MET A 311 -11.70 -31.93 22.31
N SER A 312 -12.60 -32.57 23.07
CA SER A 312 -12.33 -33.85 23.74
C SER A 312 -12.61 -35.09 22.89
N SER A 313 -13.29 -34.93 21.75
CA SER A 313 -13.67 -36.04 20.87
C SER A 313 -12.82 -36.03 19.60
N CYS A 314 -12.29 -37.19 19.23
CA CYS A 314 -11.52 -37.41 18.01
C CYS A 314 -12.03 -38.62 17.24
N SER A 315 -11.55 -38.78 16.00
CA SER A 315 -11.73 -40.01 15.23
C SER A 315 -11.04 -41.21 15.90
N PRO A 316 -11.36 -42.46 15.49
CA PRO A 316 -10.65 -43.65 15.95
C PRO A 316 -9.17 -43.73 15.52
N GLU A 317 -8.83 -43.17 14.36
CA GLU A 317 -7.44 -42.98 13.88
C GLU A 317 -6.66 -41.97 14.72
#